data_AF-A0A9P6Y725-F1
#
_entry.id   AF-A0A9P6Y725-F1
#
_cell.length_a   1.000
_cell.length_b   1.000
_cell.length_c   1.000
_cell.angle_alpha   90.00
_cell.angle_beta   90.00
_cell.angle_gamma   90.00
#
_symmetry.space_group_name_H-M   'P 1'
#
loop_
_entity.id
_entity.type
_entity.pdbx_description
1 polymer ?
#
loop_
_entity_poly.entity_id
_entity_poly.type
_entity_poly.pdbx_seq_one_letter_code
_entity_poly.pdbx_strand_id
1 'polypeptide(L)'
;MTTAMDIDTPKQSTSSNAEEDFILPWVEKYRPLYLKDIVGNEEAVSRLMTIAKDGNMPNLILTGMPGIGKTTSIVCLAHEMLGASYKDAVLELNASDDRGIDVIRSRIKTFAQKKVTLPPGMHKIIILDEADSMTGGAQQALRRTMEIYSNTTRFALACNQSNKIIEPIQSRTAVLRYTKLTNEEVLKRLLEICQMEKVNYNDEGLEALIFTADGDMRQAINNLQSTFYGFKYVNAENVFKVCDQPHPMVAQHIITCCSEVKLDEAVQCMEELYYLGYSALDIITTFFRMVRSYNALDEGLRLDYLKEIGLTHMRILDGHQSILQLSGMVARLCNIALSKKQQ
;
A
#
# COMPACT_ATOMS: atom_id res chain seq x y z
N MET A 1 -25.62 -47.74 54.83
CA MET A 1 -25.14 -46.39 55.18
C MET A 1 -23.88 -46.13 54.39
N THR A 2 -23.99 -45.14 53.53
CA THR A 2 -23.13 -44.64 52.46
C THR A 2 -21.66 -44.42 52.87
N THR A 3 -20.75 -45.10 52.16
CA THR A 3 -19.32 -44.78 52.05
C THR A 3 -19.15 -43.50 51.23
N ALA A 4 -18.45 -42.52 51.79
CA ALA A 4 -18.21 -41.22 51.19
C ALA A 4 -17.32 -41.34 49.94
N MET A 5 -17.71 -40.63 48.88
CA MET A 5 -16.93 -40.43 47.65
C MET A 5 -15.80 -39.44 47.92
N ASP A 6 -14.55 -39.87 47.78
CA ASP A 6 -13.40 -38.97 47.65
C ASP A 6 -13.45 -38.31 46.27
N ILE A 7 -13.54 -36.99 46.26
CA ILE A 7 -13.55 -36.15 45.07
C ILE A 7 -12.09 -35.96 44.62
N ASP A 8 -11.77 -36.53 43.46
CA ASP A 8 -10.51 -36.34 42.74
C ASP A 8 -10.26 -34.83 42.51
N THR A 9 -9.22 -34.30 43.15
CA THR A 9 -8.72 -32.96 42.89
C THR A 9 -7.80 -33.04 41.66
N PRO A 10 -8.06 -32.28 40.58
CA PRO A 10 -7.21 -32.36 39.40
C PRO A 10 -5.83 -31.79 39.72
N LYS A 11 -4.81 -32.65 39.57
CA LYS A 11 -3.39 -32.27 39.58
C LYS A 11 -3.18 -31.10 38.64
N GLN A 12 -2.63 -30.00 39.17
CA GLN A 12 -2.12 -28.88 38.39
C GLN A 12 -1.11 -29.43 37.38
N SER A 13 -1.52 -29.52 36.12
CA SER A 13 -0.60 -29.61 35.00
C SER A 13 0.20 -28.31 35.00
N THR A 14 1.47 -28.40 35.38
CA THR A 14 2.49 -27.39 35.06
C THR A 14 2.54 -27.24 33.54
N SER A 15 1.70 -26.37 33.00
CA SER A 15 1.87 -25.83 31.67
C SER A 15 3.11 -24.97 31.71
N SER A 16 4.22 -25.52 31.21
CA SER A 16 5.35 -24.73 30.76
C SER A 16 4.80 -23.65 29.83
N ASN A 17 4.81 -22.39 30.30
CA ASN A 17 4.60 -21.23 29.46
C ASN A 17 5.73 -21.22 28.41
N ALA A 18 5.48 -21.84 27.27
CA ALA A 18 6.10 -21.39 26.04
C ALA A 18 5.45 -20.04 25.77
N GLU A 19 6.14 -18.96 26.13
CA GLU A 19 5.86 -17.65 25.57
C GLU A 19 6.00 -17.83 24.05
N GLU A 20 4.87 -17.93 23.34
CA GLU A 20 4.87 -17.75 21.90
C GLU A 20 5.40 -16.34 21.66
N ASP A 21 6.66 -16.23 21.25
CA ASP A 21 7.28 -14.97 20.84
C ASP A 21 6.38 -14.33 19.76
N PHE A 22 5.57 -13.36 20.14
CA PHE A 22 4.72 -12.64 19.21
C PHE A 22 5.61 -11.78 18.32
N ILE A 23 5.97 -12.33 17.14
CA ILE A 23 6.80 -11.63 16.17
C ILE A 23 5.96 -10.52 15.55
N LEU A 24 6.21 -9.29 15.98
CA LEU A 24 5.62 -8.11 15.37
C LEU A 24 6.03 -8.05 13.88
N PRO A 25 5.07 -7.90 12.94
CA PRO A 25 5.38 -7.76 11.52
C PRO A 25 6.36 -6.61 11.27
N TRP A 26 7.29 -6.78 10.34
CA TRP A 26 8.32 -5.79 10.01
C TRP A 26 7.74 -4.46 9.55
N VAL A 27 6.57 -4.49 8.92
CA VAL A 27 5.80 -3.30 8.55
C VAL A 27 5.52 -2.39 9.75
N GLU A 28 5.18 -2.98 10.91
CA GLU A 28 4.91 -2.23 12.14
C GLU A 28 6.18 -2.02 12.97
N LYS A 29 7.04 -3.04 13.07
CA LYS A 29 8.32 -2.97 13.80
C LYS A 29 9.22 -1.86 13.28
N TYR A 30 9.25 -1.67 11.96
CA TYR A 30 10.05 -0.65 11.29
C TYR A 30 9.18 0.52 10.78
N ARG A 31 8.00 0.74 11.35
CA ARG A 31 7.21 1.93 11.06
C ARG A 31 8.01 3.18 11.48
N PRO A 32 8.25 4.15 10.58
CA PRO A 32 8.93 5.40 10.92
C PRO A 32 8.31 6.10 12.14
N LEU A 33 9.16 6.60 13.04
CA LEU A 33 8.74 7.33 14.24
C LEU A 33 8.87 8.85 14.06
N TYR A 34 9.81 9.29 13.23
CA TYR A 34 10.07 10.71 12.95
C TYR A 34 9.85 11.02 11.47
N LEU A 35 9.51 12.28 11.14
CA LEU A 35 9.30 12.72 9.76
C LEU A 35 10.57 12.56 8.90
N LYS A 36 11.75 12.64 9.52
CA LYS A 36 13.04 12.42 8.87
C LYS A 36 13.29 10.98 8.40
N ASP A 37 12.60 10.01 8.98
CA ASP A 37 12.78 8.59 8.68
C ASP A 37 11.83 8.12 7.55
N ILE A 38 10.94 9.01 7.10
CA ILE A 38 10.01 8.75 6.00
C ILE A 38 10.76 8.92 4.69
N VAL A 39 10.68 7.90 3.84
CA VAL A 39 11.33 7.89 2.54
C VAL A 39 10.32 8.27 1.45
N GLY A 40 10.77 9.13 0.54
CA GLY A 40 10.01 9.62 -0.62
C GLY A 40 9.07 10.79 -0.31
N ASN A 41 8.50 11.35 -1.38
CA ASN A 41 7.64 12.53 -1.32
C ASN A 41 8.30 13.72 -0.57
N GLU A 42 9.58 14.00 -0.85
CA GLU A 42 10.41 14.97 -0.11
C GLU A 42 9.77 16.36 0.02
N GLU A 43 9.07 16.82 -1.02
CA GLU A 43 8.37 18.10 -0.99
C GLU A 43 7.20 18.11 0.01
N ALA A 44 6.42 17.03 0.09
CA ALA A 44 5.34 16.92 1.04
C ALA A 44 5.89 16.79 2.48
N VAL A 45 6.91 15.96 2.67
CA VAL A 45 7.53 15.74 3.99
C VAL A 45 8.22 17.02 4.50
N SER A 46 8.93 17.76 3.64
CA SER A 46 9.56 19.03 4.03
C SER A 46 8.54 20.09 4.46
N ARG A 47 7.38 20.18 3.78
CA ARG A 47 6.27 21.04 4.22
C ARG A 47 5.74 20.61 5.59
N LEU A 48 5.60 19.31 5.84
CA LEU A 48 5.20 18.79 7.15
C LEU A 48 6.23 19.12 8.23
N MET A 49 7.53 19.04 7.94
CA MET A 49 8.58 19.44 8.89
C MET A 49 8.52 20.93 9.25
N THR A 50 8.22 21.80 8.28
CA THR A 50 8.03 23.23 8.56
C THR A 50 6.82 23.45 9.46
N ILE A 51 5.71 22.77 9.17
CA ILE A 51 4.51 22.82 10.01
C ILE A 51 4.79 22.32 11.43
N ALA A 52 5.58 21.25 11.58
CA ALA A 52 5.97 20.71 12.88
C ALA A 52 6.75 21.73 13.72
N LYS A 53 7.62 22.54 13.09
CA LYS A 53 8.41 23.59 13.73
C LYS A 53 7.58 24.82 14.09
N ASP A 54 6.69 25.25 13.19
CA ASP A 54 5.89 26.47 13.37
C ASP A 54 4.70 26.26 14.31
N GLY A 55 4.25 25.01 14.51
CA GLY A 55 3.16 24.64 15.42
C GLY A 55 1.74 24.94 14.90
N ASN A 56 1.58 25.86 13.94
CA ASN A 56 0.27 26.22 13.38
C ASN A 56 -0.15 25.33 12.21
N MET A 57 -0.49 24.07 12.50
CA MET A 57 -0.91 23.10 11.48
C MET A 57 -2.32 23.42 10.92
N PRO A 58 -2.50 23.74 9.62
CA PRO A 58 -3.83 23.84 9.01
C PRO A 58 -4.54 22.48 9.03
N ASN A 59 -5.83 22.41 8.69
CA ASN A 59 -6.42 21.10 8.44
C ASN A 59 -5.75 20.48 7.21
N LEU A 60 -5.42 19.19 7.25
CA LEU A 60 -4.65 18.50 6.21
C LEU A 60 -5.47 17.37 5.59
N ILE A 61 -5.31 17.18 4.29
CA ILE A 61 -5.71 15.95 3.59
C ILE A 61 -4.45 15.38 2.94
N LEU A 62 -4.05 14.17 3.29
CA LEU A 62 -3.04 13.40 2.60
C LEU A 62 -3.73 12.40 1.67
N THR A 63 -3.53 12.55 0.37
CA THR A 63 -4.13 11.71 -0.67
C THR A 63 -3.06 11.04 -1.52
N GLY A 64 -3.27 9.78 -1.90
CA GLY A 64 -2.36 9.04 -2.77
C GLY A 64 -2.55 7.53 -2.67
N MET A 65 -1.73 6.77 -3.38
CA MET A 65 -1.80 5.30 -3.41
C MET A 65 -1.55 4.64 -2.04
N PRO A 66 -1.98 3.40 -1.81
CA PRO A 66 -1.68 2.68 -0.58
C PRO A 66 -0.17 2.50 -0.39
N GLY A 67 0.26 2.32 0.87
CA GLY A 67 1.63 1.91 1.19
C GLY A 67 2.74 2.96 1.00
N ILE A 68 2.42 4.21 0.65
CA ILE A 68 3.40 5.30 0.44
C ILE A 68 3.63 6.18 1.68
N GLY A 69 3.19 5.76 2.87
CA GLY A 69 3.50 6.46 4.13
C GLY A 69 2.53 7.55 4.58
N LYS A 70 1.32 7.68 4.00
CA LYS A 70 0.34 8.73 4.38
C LYS A 70 0.01 8.75 5.89
N THR A 71 -0.48 7.63 6.42
CA THR A 71 -0.85 7.51 7.85
C THR A 71 0.37 7.75 8.74
N THR A 72 1.50 7.14 8.37
CA THR A 72 2.78 7.32 9.07
C THR A 72 3.18 8.78 9.15
N SER A 73 3.11 9.54 8.05
CA SER A 73 3.43 10.97 8.04
C SER A 73 2.57 11.79 9.00
N ILE A 74 1.27 11.51 9.08
CA ILE A 74 0.38 12.21 10.00
C ILE A 74 0.72 11.87 11.46
N VAL A 75 0.96 10.60 11.75
CA VAL A 75 1.32 10.15 13.10
C VAL A 75 2.66 10.74 13.53
N CYS A 76 3.67 10.72 12.67
CA CYS A 76 4.97 11.36 12.93
C CYS A 76 4.83 12.87 13.16
N LEU A 77 4.05 13.56 12.33
CA LEU A 77 3.77 14.99 12.50
C LEU A 77 3.13 15.27 13.86
N ALA A 78 2.10 14.51 14.22
CA ALA A 78 1.40 14.69 15.49
C ALA A 78 2.31 14.39 16.69
N HIS A 79 3.19 13.39 16.58
CA HIS A 79 4.18 13.07 17.61
C HIS A 79 5.23 14.17 17.77
N GLU A 80 5.78 14.71 16.67
CA GLU A 80 6.75 15.80 16.71
C GLU A 80 6.15 17.11 17.25
N MET A 81 4.89 17.42 16.92
CA MET A 81 4.22 18.63 17.38
C MET A 81 3.82 18.57 18.85
N LEU A 82 3.26 17.44 19.30
CA LEU A 82 2.62 17.34 20.62
C LEU A 82 3.49 16.66 21.68
N GLY A 83 4.51 15.89 21.27
CA GLY A 83 5.44 15.21 22.16
C GLY A 83 4.73 14.43 23.25
N ALA A 84 5.00 14.77 24.51
CA ALA A 84 4.41 14.12 25.68
C ALA A 84 2.86 14.23 25.73
N SER A 85 2.29 15.27 25.13
CA SER A 85 0.84 15.50 25.10
C SER A 85 0.12 14.70 24.02
N TYR A 86 0.83 13.88 23.22
CA TYR A 86 0.25 13.10 22.13
C TYR A 86 -0.96 12.27 22.57
N LYS A 87 -0.84 11.53 23.68
CA LYS A 87 -1.92 10.64 24.17
C LYS A 87 -3.21 11.38 24.54
N ASP A 88 -3.09 12.63 24.99
CA ASP A 88 -4.23 13.42 25.45
C ASP A 88 -4.83 14.34 24.39
N ALA A 89 -4.00 14.73 23.42
CA ALA A 89 -4.30 15.74 22.41
C ALA A 89 -4.42 15.16 20.98
N VAL A 90 -4.21 13.87 20.78
CA VAL A 90 -4.47 13.16 19.51
C VAL A 90 -5.63 12.19 19.67
N LEU A 91 -6.55 12.21 18.71
CA LEU A 91 -7.56 11.18 18.53
C LEU A 91 -7.36 10.53 17.17
N GLU A 92 -6.96 9.26 17.15
CA GLU A 92 -6.89 8.45 15.94
C GLU A 92 -8.16 7.63 15.78
N LEU A 93 -8.80 7.72 14.61
CA LEU A 93 -9.95 6.92 14.23
C LEU A 93 -9.70 6.35 12.85
N ASN A 94 -9.85 5.03 12.72
CA ASN A 94 -9.97 4.40 11.42
C ASN A 94 -11.44 4.49 10.95
N ALA A 95 -11.69 5.19 9.86
CA ALA A 95 -13.05 5.46 9.40
C ALA A 95 -13.78 4.22 8.84
N SER A 96 -13.06 3.14 8.50
CA SER A 96 -13.66 1.89 8.03
C SER A 96 -14.21 1.01 9.15
N ASP A 97 -13.62 1.06 10.35
CA ASP A 97 -14.02 0.21 11.48
C ASP A 97 -15.23 0.79 12.24
N ASP A 98 -15.22 2.09 12.51
CA ASP A 98 -16.28 2.80 13.26
C ASP A 98 -17.44 3.25 12.33
N ARG A 99 -18.13 2.30 11.67
CA ARG A 99 -19.15 2.56 10.61
C ARG A 99 -20.40 3.35 11.04
N GLY A 100 -20.58 3.66 12.32
CA GLY A 100 -21.72 4.44 12.81
C GLY A 100 -21.51 5.94 12.61
N ILE A 101 -22.32 6.58 11.75
CA ILE A 101 -22.36 8.04 11.58
C ILE A 101 -22.45 8.75 12.95
N ASP A 102 -23.28 8.21 13.84
CA ASP A 102 -23.51 8.77 15.18
C ASP A 102 -22.34 8.54 16.13
N VAL A 103 -21.61 7.42 16.00
CA VAL A 103 -20.45 7.10 16.83
C VAL A 103 -19.30 8.05 16.50
N ILE A 104 -18.97 8.18 15.21
CA ILE A 104 -17.94 9.11 14.73
C ILE A 104 -18.30 10.54 15.14
N ARG A 105 -19.55 10.97 14.90
CA ARG A 105 -20.00 12.32 15.23
C ARG A 105 -19.90 12.61 16.73
N SER A 106 -20.36 11.69 17.58
CA SER A 106 -20.33 11.86 19.03
C SER A 106 -18.89 11.90 19.56
N ARG A 107 -18.05 10.97 19.12
CA ARG A 107 -16.65 10.82 19.59
C ARG A 107 -15.79 12.01 19.18
N ILE A 108 -15.86 12.42 17.91
CA ILE A 108 -15.17 13.60 17.40
C ILE A 108 -15.64 14.86 18.12
N LYS A 109 -16.96 15.05 18.30
CA LYS A 109 -17.50 16.23 18.97
C LYS A 109 -17.06 16.29 20.44
N THR A 110 -17.10 15.17 21.14
CA THR A 110 -16.69 15.08 22.55
C THR A 110 -15.20 15.42 22.72
N PHE A 111 -14.36 14.88 21.83
CA PHE A 111 -12.93 15.18 21.84
C PHE A 111 -12.63 16.64 21.45
N ALA A 112 -13.34 17.18 20.45
CA ALA A 112 -13.21 18.59 20.05
C ALA A 112 -13.60 19.54 21.21
N GLN A 113 -14.54 19.13 22.07
CA GLN A 113 -14.96 19.88 23.27
C GLN A 113 -14.03 19.70 24.48
N LYS A 114 -13.29 18.58 24.58
CA LYS A 114 -12.33 18.32 25.67
C LYS A 114 -11.32 19.47 25.77
N LYS A 115 -11.19 20.10 26.93
CA LYS A 115 -10.15 21.11 27.16
C LYS A 115 -8.84 20.41 27.47
N VAL A 116 -7.80 20.69 26.68
CA VAL A 116 -6.43 20.20 26.88
C VAL A 116 -5.52 21.42 26.89
N THR A 117 -4.67 21.52 27.90
CA THR A 117 -3.67 22.59 28.01
C THR A 117 -2.47 22.25 27.12
N LEU A 118 -2.32 22.99 26.03
CA LEU A 118 -1.22 22.83 25.08
C LEU A 118 -0.34 24.08 25.06
N PRO A 119 0.93 23.97 24.65
CA PRO A 119 1.80 25.12 24.41
C PRO A 119 1.18 26.12 23.43
N PRO A 120 1.55 27.41 23.49
CA PRO A 120 1.04 28.42 22.57
C PRO A 120 1.33 28.03 21.12
N GLY A 121 0.32 28.13 20.26
CA GLY A 121 0.39 27.75 18.84
C GLY A 121 0.02 26.30 18.55
N MET A 122 0.03 25.41 19.55
CA MET A 122 -0.31 23.98 19.38
C MET A 122 -1.81 23.73 19.55
N HIS A 123 -2.33 22.82 18.73
CA HIS A 123 -3.75 22.47 18.69
C HIS A 123 -3.92 20.96 18.88
N LYS A 124 -5.09 20.53 19.35
CA LYS A 124 -5.43 19.10 19.34
C LYS A 124 -5.53 18.61 17.90
N ILE A 125 -5.20 17.36 17.66
CA ILE A 125 -5.22 16.76 16.32
C ILE A 125 -6.20 15.59 16.30
N ILE A 126 -7.09 15.57 15.32
CA ILE A 126 -7.93 14.42 15.01
C ILE A 126 -7.42 13.80 13.71
N ILE A 127 -6.96 12.56 13.79
CA ILE A 127 -6.47 11.77 12.67
C ILE A 127 -7.62 10.87 12.23
N LEU A 128 -8.04 11.03 10.98
CA LEU A 128 -9.04 10.16 10.34
C LEU A 128 -8.34 9.39 9.22
N ASP A 129 -8.05 8.11 9.47
CA ASP A 129 -7.56 7.22 8.43
C ASP A 129 -8.71 6.66 7.59
N GLU A 130 -8.42 6.34 6.33
CA GLU A 130 -9.39 5.85 5.35
C GLU A 130 -10.64 6.75 5.23
N ALA A 131 -10.44 8.08 5.25
CA ALA A 131 -11.52 9.05 5.23
C ALA A 131 -12.42 8.95 3.97
N ASP A 132 -11.93 8.33 2.90
CA ASP A 132 -12.71 8.01 1.70
C ASP A 132 -13.75 6.90 1.88
N SER A 133 -13.67 6.14 2.97
CA SER A 133 -14.69 5.16 3.40
C SER A 133 -15.84 5.81 4.18
N MET A 134 -15.74 7.09 4.55
CA MET A 134 -16.81 7.79 5.26
C MET A 134 -18.01 8.09 4.37
N THR A 135 -19.22 7.86 4.89
CA THR A 135 -20.45 8.25 4.20
C THR A 135 -20.56 9.77 4.05
N GLY A 136 -21.21 10.25 2.99
CA GLY A 136 -21.42 11.69 2.77
C GLY A 136 -22.13 12.38 3.94
N GLY A 137 -23.06 11.70 4.62
CA GLY A 137 -23.73 12.22 5.81
C GLY A 137 -22.76 12.46 6.99
N ALA A 138 -21.83 11.53 7.23
CA ALA A 138 -20.79 11.70 8.26
C ALA A 138 -19.84 12.86 7.92
N GLN A 139 -19.45 12.99 6.66
CA GLN A 139 -18.59 14.09 6.21
C GLN A 139 -19.28 15.45 6.37
N GLN A 140 -20.58 15.56 6.07
CA GLN A 140 -21.34 16.81 6.30
C GLN A 140 -21.42 17.18 7.79
N ALA A 141 -21.55 16.20 8.68
CA ALA A 141 -21.51 16.43 10.12
C ALA A 141 -20.11 16.87 10.60
N LEU A 142 -19.05 16.28 10.02
CA LEU A 142 -17.66 16.63 10.31
C LEU A 142 -17.36 18.08 9.94
N ARG A 143 -17.80 18.55 8.77
CA ARG A 143 -17.60 19.92 8.28
C ARG A 143 -17.95 20.98 9.33
N ARG A 144 -19.12 20.89 9.96
CA ARG A 144 -19.55 21.87 10.98
C ARG A 144 -18.66 21.84 12.21
N THR A 145 -18.19 20.66 12.59
CA THR A 145 -17.28 20.48 13.73
C THR A 145 -15.90 21.08 13.44
N MET A 146 -15.40 20.90 12.21
CA MET A 146 -14.15 21.52 11.75
C MET A 146 -14.21 23.05 11.79
N GLU A 147 -15.34 23.65 11.42
CA GLU A 147 -15.52 25.11 11.46
C GLU A 147 -15.56 25.64 12.90
N ILE A 148 -16.43 25.06 13.75
CA ILE A 148 -16.67 25.55 15.12
C ILE A 148 -15.41 25.44 16.01
N TYR A 149 -14.65 24.36 15.86
CA TYR A 149 -13.52 24.04 16.76
C TYR A 149 -12.14 24.32 16.17
N SER A 150 -12.06 25.01 15.02
CA SER A 150 -10.81 25.33 14.30
C SER A 150 -9.72 26.00 15.15
N ASN A 151 -10.12 26.81 16.13
CA ASN A 151 -9.20 27.48 17.06
C ASN A 151 -8.54 26.55 18.08
N THR A 152 -9.06 25.33 18.29
CA THR A 152 -8.59 24.41 19.35
C THR A 152 -8.21 23.03 18.82
N THR A 153 -8.79 22.64 17.69
CA THR A 153 -8.72 21.30 17.12
C THR A 153 -8.49 21.40 15.62
N ARG A 154 -7.49 20.68 15.13
CA ARG A 154 -7.12 20.57 13.72
C ARG A 154 -7.33 19.12 13.26
N PHE A 155 -7.64 18.96 11.98
CA PHE A 155 -7.97 17.67 11.40
C PHE A 155 -6.90 17.26 10.40
N ALA A 156 -6.49 16.00 10.44
CA ALA A 156 -5.61 15.39 9.46
C ALA A 156 -6.31 14.14 8.90
N LEU A 157 -6.67 14.18 7.62
CA LEU A 157 -7.37 13.10 6.95
C LEU A 157 -6.41 12.36 6.02
N ALA A 158 -6.34 11.04 6.11
CA ALA A 158 -5.68 10.20 5.12
C ALA A 158 -6.73 9.52 4.25
N CYS A 159 -6.54 9.57 2.93
CA CYS A 159 -7.42 8.88 1.99
C CYS A 159 -6.66 8.39 0.76
N ASN A 160 -7.21 7.39 0.07
CA ASN A 160 -6.67 6.96 -1.22
C ASN A 160 -7.24 7.78 -2.37
N GLN A 161 -8.53 8.11 -2.29
CA GLN A 161 -9.26 8.84 -3.32
C GLN A 161 -9.77 10.18 -2.78
N SER A 162 -9.11 11.29 -3.15
CA SER A 162 -9.57 12.62 -2.77
C SER A 162 -10.99 12.94 -3.26
N ASN A 163 -11.39 12.37 -4.40
CA ASN A 163 -12.71 12.62 -5.02
C ASN A 163 -13.90 12.14 -4.17
N LYS A 164 -13.67 11.20 -3.23
CA LYS A 164 -14.69 10.72 -2.30
C LYS A 164 -14.89 11.65 -1.09
N ILE A 165 -14.00 12.62 -0.90
CA ILE A 165 -14.14 13.65 0.13
C ILE A 165 -14.96 14.81 -0.43
N ILE A 166 -15.99 15.25 0.30
CA ILE A 166 -16.85 16.36 -0.12
C ILE A 166 -16.05 17.67 -0.26
N GLU A 167 -16.36 18.46 -1.30
CA GLU A 167 -15.73 19.76 -1.58
C GLU A 167 -15.74 20.74 -0.37
N PRO A 168 -16.79 20.80 0.48
CA PRO A 168 -16.77 21.65 1.67
C PRO A 168 -15.66 21.30 2.67
N ILE A 169 -15.21 20.05 2.75
CA ILE A 169 -14.05 19.68 3.58
C ILE A 169 -12.77 20.07 2.85
N GLN A 170 -12.64 19.69 1.57
CA GLN A 170 -11.43 19.98 0.78
C GLN A 170 -11.07 21.47 0.76
N SER A 171 -12.07 22.34 0.58
CA SER A 171 -11.89 23.81 0.57
C SER A 171 -11.36 24.39 1.89
N ARG A 172 -11.44 23.64 2.99
CA ARG A 172 -10.99 24.05 4.34
C ARG A 172 -9.71 23.33 4.78
N THR A 173 -9.10 22.56 3.89
CA THR A 173 -7.92 21.75 4.16
C THR A 173 -6.83 21.99 3.12
N ALA A 174 -5.58 21.98 3.55
CA ALA A 174 -4.46 21.88 2.62
C ALA A 174 -4.34 20.43 2.12
N VAL A 175 -4.44 20.25 0.80
CA VAL A 175 -4.34 18.94 0.16
C VAL A 175 -2.88 18.67 -0.19
N LEU A 176 -2.29 17.66 0.45
CA LEU A 176 -0.96 17.13 0.14
C LEU A 176 -1.12 15.84 -0.67
N ARG A 177 -0.62 15.87 -1.90
CA ARG A 177 -0.66 14.71 -2.80
C ARG A 177 0.63 13.92 -2.65
N TYR A 178 0.50 12.65 -2.32
CA TYR A 178 1.60 11.70 -2.28
C TYR A 178 1.62 10.89 -3.57
N THR A 179 2.80 10.72 -4.15
CA THR A 179 3.07 9.88 -5.30
C THR A 179 3.62 8.53 -4.87
N LYS A 180 3.61 7.57 -5.81
CA LYS A 180 4.35 6.32 -5.67
C LYS A 180 5.82 6.61 -5.35
N LEU A 181 6.40 5.72 -4.56
CA LEU A 181 7.82 5.76 -4.25
C LEU A 181 8.64 5.32 -5.46
N THR A 182 9.80 5.93 -5.64
CA THR A 182 10.74 5.51 -6.68
C THR A 182 11.44 4.21 -6.28
N ASN A 183 11.99 3.50 -7.26
CA ASN A 183 12.72 2.25 -7.00
C ASN A 183 13.92 2.49 -6.05
N GLU A 184 14.59 3.63 -6.18
CA GLU A 184 15.72 4.02 -5.33
C GLU A 184 15.30 4.26 -3.88
N GLU A 185 14.16 4.92 -3.67
CA GLU A 185 13.55 5.16 -2.36
C GLU A 185 13.16 3.85 -1.67
N VAL A 186 12.53 2.93 -2.41
CA VAL A 186 12.17 1.60 -1.89
C VAL A 186 13.43 0.80 -1.54
N LEU A 187 14.42 0.77 -2.43
CA LEU A 187 15.68 0.05 -2.22
C LEU A 187 16.40 0.55 -0.96
N LYS A 188 16.49 1.86 -0.76
CA LYS A 188 17.14 2.46 0.41
C LYS A 188 16.55 1.93 1.71
N ARG A 189 15.22 1.92 1.82
CA ARG A 189 14.54 1.44 3.03
C ARG A 189 14.66 -0.07 3.23
N LEU A 190 14.61 -0.85 2.14
CA LEU A 190 14.82 -2.30 2.21
C LEU A 190 16.23 -2.64 2.71
N LEU A 191 17.26 -1.95 2.22
CA LEU A 191 18.64 -2.14 2.67
C LEU A 191 18.82 -1.85 4.16
N GLU A 192 18.21 -0.78 4.67
CA GLU A 192 18.22 -0.46 6.11
C GLU A 192 17.63 -1.62 6.95
N ILE A 193 16.49 -2.19 6.52
CA ILE A 193 15.86 -3.31 7.21
C ILE A 193 16.72 -4.58 7.11
N CYS A 194 17.27 -4.87 5.92
CA CYS A 194 18.17 -6.01 5.73
C CYS A 194 19.40 -5.94 6.65
N GLN A 195 19.96 -4.75 6.87
CA GLN A 195 21.08 -4.55 7.79
C GLN A 195 20.67 -4.75 9.25
N MET A 196 19.50 -4.25 9.66
CA MET A 196 18.99 -4.39 11.03
C MET A 196 18.66 -5.84 11.38
N GLU A 197 18.07 -6.59 10.45
CA GLU A 197 17.67 -7.99 10.64
C GLU A 197 18.75 -9.00 10.19
N LYS A 198 19.88 -8.53 9.65
CA LYS A 198 20.98 -9.35 9.08
C LYS A 198 20.47 -10.38 8.08
N VAL A 199 19.67 -9.93 7.12
CA VAL A 199 19.10 -10.74 6.05
C VAL A 199 20.17 -11.03 5.00
N ASN A 200 20.31 -12.29 4.59
CA ASN A 200 21.15 -12.66 3.45
C ASN A 200 20.35 -12.47 2.15
N TYR A 201 20.88 -11.67 1.23
CA TYR A 201 20.21 -11.34 -0.04
C TYR A 201 21.19 -11.32 -1.22
N ASN A 202 20.63 -11.47 -2.43
CA ASN A 202 21.27 -11.16 -3.70
C ASN A 202 20.64 -9.88 -4.30
N ASP A 203 21.38 -9.16 -5.14
CA ASP A 203 20.90 -7.94 -5.80
C ASP A 203 19.65 -8.21 -6.65
N GLU A 204 19.63 -9.32 -7.39
CA GLU A 204 18.46 -9.78 -8.17
C GLU A 204 17.22 -10.00 -7.28
N GLY A 205 17.42 -10.42 -6.02
CA GLY A 205 16.32 -10.59 -5.06
C GLY A 205 15.71 -9.27 -4.64
N LEU A 206 16.54 -8.24 -4.42
CA LEU A 206 16.07 -6.89 -4.12
C LEU A 206 15.35 -6.27 -5.32
N GLU A 207 15.87 -6.47 -6.53
CA GLU A 207 15.20 -6.04 -7.77
C GLU A 207 13.83 -6.71 -7.93
N ALA A 208 13.72 -8.02 -7.66
CA ALA A 208 12.45 -8.73 -7.68
C ALA A 208 11.45 -8.20 -6.64
N LEU A 209 11.90 -7.83 -5.45
CA LEU A 209 11.05 -7.20 -4.42
C LEU A 209 10.53 -5.84 -4.87
N ILE A 210 11.40 -5.01 -5.46
CA ILE A 210 11.01 -3.69 -5.99
C ILE A 210 10.01 -3.84 -7.13
N PHE A 211 10.25 -4.79 -8.04
CA PHE A 211 9.36 -5.08 -9.17
C PHE A 211 7.97 -5.55 -8.72
N THR A 212 7.91 -6.39 -7.68
CA THR A 212 6.63 -6.89 -7.14
C THR A 212 5.89 -5.84 -6.31
N ALA A 213 6.60 -4.90 -5.70
CA ALA A 213 6.02 -3.84 -4.87
C ALA A 213 5.41 -2.66 -5.64
N ASP A 214 5.87 -2.36 -6.87
CA ASP A 214 5.34 -1.29 -7.73
C ASP A 214 5.12 0.07 -6.99
N GLY A 215 6.06 0.43 -6.12
CA GLY A 215 6.07 1.66 -5.34
C GLY A 215 5.32 1.61 -4.00
N ASP A 216 4.79 0.46 -3.59
CA ASP A 216 4.20 0.22 -2.26
C ASP A 216 5.26 -0.30 -1.27
N MET A 217 5.65 0.54 -0.29
CA MET A 217 6.64 0.17 0.71
C MET A 217 6.16 -0.95 1.66
N ARG A 218 4.86 -0.94 2.00
CA ARG A 218 4.27 -1.94 2.89
C ARG A 218 4.35 -3.31 2.25
N GLN A 219 4.01 -3.40 0.97
CA GLN A 219 4.12 -4.63 0.19
C GLN A 219 5.57 -5.10 0.06
N ALA A 220 6.50 -4.19 -0.24
CA ALA A 220 7.93 -4.51 -0.33
C ALA A 220 8.47 -5.15 0.96
N ILE A 221 8.16 -4.54 2.12
CA ILE A 221 8.60 -5.04 3.43
C ILE A 221 7.93 -6.38 3.77
N ASN A 222 6.64 -6.53 3.46
CA ASN A 222 5.92 -7.78 3.72
C ASN A 222 6.47 -8.94 2.87
N ASN A 223 6.78 -8.68 1.60
CA ASN A 223 7.37 -9.67 0.71
C ASN A 223 8.79 -10.04 1.16
N LEU A 224 9.59 -9.05 1.58
CA LEU A 224 10.92 -9.27 2.15
C LEU A 224 10.84 -10.16 3.39
N GLN A 225 9.95 -9.83 4.33
CA GLN A 225 9.74 -10.60 5.55
C GLN A 225 9.33 -12.04 5.21
N SER A 226 8.33 -12.21 4.36
CA SER A 226 7.80 -13.52 3.98
C SER A 226 8.87 -14.39 3.28
N THR A 227 9.68 -13.79 2.40
CA THR A 227 10.80 -14.48 1.72
C THR A 227 11.87 -14.90 2.72
N PHE A 228 12.23 -14.03 3.67
CA PHE A 228 13.23 -14.34 4.68
C PHE A 228 12.76 -15.43 5.65
N TYR A 229 11.52 -15.38 6.15
CA TYR A 229 11.02 -16.41 7.05
C TYR A 229 10.79 -17.75 6.33
N GLY A 230 10.38 -17.73 5.06
CA GLY A 230 10.18 -18.94 4.26
C GLY A 230 11.48 -19.63 3.84
N PHE A 231 12.45 -18.87 3.31
CA PHE A 231 13.63 -19.44 2.65
C PHE A 231 14.98 -19.02 3.25
N LYS A 232 15.01 -18.08 4.21
CA LYS A 232 16.20 -17.49 4.85
C LYS A 232 17.16 -16.73 3.93
N TYR A 233 17.06 -16.92 2.62
CA TYR A 233 17.86 -16.26 1.60
C TYR A 233 16.96 -15.59 0.57
N VAL A 234 17.20 -14.29 0.33
CA VAL A 234 16.41 -13.47 -0.58
C VAL A 234 17.08 -13.45 -1.97
N ASN A 235 16.55 -14.25 -2.89
CA ASN A 235 16.91 -14.27 -4.30
C ASN A 235 15.65 -14.08 -5.16
N ALA A 236 15.81 -13.81 -6.46
CA ALA A 236 14.67 -13.58 -7.36
C ALA A 236 13.68 -14.76 -7.36
N GLU A 237 14.18 -16.00 -7.41
CA GLU A 237 13.36 -17.21 -7.45
C GLU A 237 12.48 -17.37 -6.20
N ASN A 238 13.03 -17.19 -5.00
CA ASN A 238 12.28 -17.30 -3.75
C ASN A 238 11.27 -16.16 -3.62
N VAL A 239 11.61 -14.95 -4.06
CA VAL A 239 10.68 -13.81 -4.06
C VAL A 239 9.48 -14.10 -4.97
N PHE A 240 9.71 -14.56 -6.21
CA PHE A 240 8.61 -14.88 -7.12
C PHE A 240 7.78 -16.08 -6.66
N LYS A 241 8.39 -17.06 -5.98
CA LYS A 241 7.68 -18.18 -5.33
C LYS A 241 6.76 -17.72 -4.20
N VAL A 242 7.18 -16.75 -3.38
CA VAL A 242 6.35 -16.22 -2.29
C VAL A 242 5.24 -15.31 -2.81
N CYS A 243 5.55 -14.48 -3.80
CA CYS A 243 4.59 -13.55 -4.39
C CYS A 243 3.60 -14.22 -5.34
N ASP A 244 3.89 -15.45 -5.78
CA ASP A 244 3.12 -16.24 -6.74
C ASP A 244 2.76 -15.45 -8.02
N GLN A 245 3.76 -14.74 -8.57
CA GLN A 245 3.61 -13.97 -9.81
C GLN A 245 4.37 -14.63 -10.97
N PRO A 246 3.86 -14.52 -12.22
CA PRO A 246 4.57 -15.00 -13.40
C PRO A 246 5.98 -14.38 -13.50
N HIS A 247 6.98 -15.21 -13.79
CA HIS A 247 8.36 -14.74 -13.87
C HIS A 247 8.52 -13.71 -15.01
N PRO A 248 9.14 -12.53 -14.77
CA PRO A 248 9.27 -11.47 -15.78
C PRO A 248 9.95 -11.91 -17.09
N MET A 249 10.92 -12.83 -17.00
CA MET A 249 11.61 -13.40 -18.17
C MET A 249 10.64 -14.08 -19.15
N VAL A 250 9.62 -14.79 -18.66
CA VAL A 250 8.66 -15.49 -19.53
C VAL A 250 7.79 -14.47 -20.27
N ALA A 251 7.33 -13.44 -19.57
CA ALA A 251 6.59 -12.34 -20.19
C ALA A 251 7.44 -11.57 -21.22
N GLN A 252 8.73 -11.32 -20.93
CA GLN A 252 9.67 -10.74 -21.90
C GLN A 252 9.82 -11.61 -23.14
N HIS A 253 10.00 -12.92 -22.96
CA HIS A 253 10.14 -13.84 -24.08
C HIS A 253 8.91 -13.80 -24.99
N ILE A 254 7.70 -13.81 -24.42
CA ILE A 254 6.45 -13.72 -25.18
C ILE A 254 6.37 -12.39 -25.94
N ILE A 255 6.76 -11.27 -25.32
CA ILE A 255 6.80 -9.96 -25.98
C ILE A 255 7.77 -9.96 -27.17
N THR A 256 8.95 -10.57 -27.01
CA THR A 256 9.93 -10.71 -28.09
C THR A 256 9.40 -11.57 -29.22
N CYS A 257 8.79 -12.73 -28.93
CA CYS A 257 8.14 -13.57 -29.94
C CYS A 257 7.03 -12.81 -30.69
N CYS A 258 6.24 -11.99 -29.99
CA CYS A 258 5.23 -11.12 -30.61
C CYS A 258 5.86 -10.10 -31.57
N SER A 259 7.01 -9.52 -31.21
CA SER A 259 7.71 -8.56 -32.07
C SER A 259 8.35 -9.22 -33.31
N GLU A 260 8.76 -10.48 -33.18
CA GLU A 260 9.29 -11.31 -34.27
C GLU A 260 8.18 -11.93 -35.14
N VAL A 261 6.92 -11.84 -34.70
CA VAL A 261 5.74 -12.45 -35.35
C VAL A 261 5.78 -13.99 -35.29
N LYS A 262 6.27 -14.55 -34.18
CA LYS A 262 6.21 -15.98 -33.90
C LYS A 262 4.99 -16.29 -33.05
N LEU A 263 3.83 -16.37 -33.71
CA LEU A 263 2.54 -16.54 -33.03
C LEU A 263 2.47 -17.85 -32.25
N ASP A 264 2.84 -18.97 -32.88
CA ASP A 264 2.69 -20.30 -32.28
C ASP A 264 3.52 -20.45 -31.00
N GLU A 265 4.78 -19.99 -31.03
CA GLU A 265 5.66 -19.97 -29.85
C GLU A 265 5.11 -19.07 -28.73
N ALA A 266 4.63 -17.88 -29.08
CA ALA A 266 4.09 -16.93 -28.10
C ALA A 266 2.81 -17.44 -27.45
N VAL A 267 1.92 -18.09 -28.21
CA VAL A 267 0.70 -18.72 -27.70
C VAL A 267 1.04 -19.90 -26.81
N GLN A 268 1.96 -20.78 -27.22
CA GLN A 268 2.37 -21.91 -26.39
C GLN A 268 2.90 -21.46 -25.03
N CYS A 269 3.81 -20.47 -24.99
CA CYS A 269 4.33 -19.93 -23.73
C CYS A 269 3.23 -19.30 -22.86
N MET A 270 2.24 -18.66 -23.48
CA MET A 270 1.09 -18.07 -22.80
C MET A 270 0.16 -19.15 -22.22
N GLU A 271 -0.03 -20.26 -22.94
CA GLU A 271 -0.78 -21.43 -22.46
C GLU A 271 -0.07 -22.10 -21.30
N GLU A 272 1.26 -22.26 -21.36
CA GLU A 272 2.07 -22.80 -20.27
C GLU A 272 1.87 -21.98 -18.98
N LEU A 273 1.92 -20.64 -19.05
CA LEU A 273 1.62 -19.77 -17.91
C LEU A 273 0.20 -19.97 -17.36
N TYR A 274 -0.79 -20.16 -18.23
CA TYR A 274 -2.16 -20.39 -17.81
C TYR A 274 -2.33 -21.75 -17.11
N TYR A 275 -1.71 -22.80 -17.65
CA TYR A 275 -1.79 -24.16 -17.07
C TYR A 275 -0.96 -24.33 -15.79
N LEU A 276 0.01 -23.46 -15.51
CA LEU A 276 0.66 -23.35 -14.21
C LEU A 276 -0.30 -22.86 -13.10
N GLY A 277 -1.50 -22.38 -13.47
CA GLY A 277 -2.53 -21.97 -12.52
C GLY A 277 -2.53 -20.48 -12.19
N TYR A 278 -1.72 -19.67 -12.87
CA TYR A 278 -1.73 -18.22 -12.69
C TYR A 278 -3.06 -17.62 -13.14
N SER A 279 -3.57 -16.66 -12.36
CA SER A 279 -4.77 -15.91 -12.74
C SER A 279 -4.51 -15.12 -14.02
N ALA A 280 -5.50 -15.10 -14.92
CA ALA A 280 -5.44 -14.29 -16.13
C ALA A 280 -5.19 -12.80 -15.84
N LEU A 281 -5.65 -12.31 -14.67
CA LEU A 281 -5.42 -10.94 -14.23
C LEU A 281 -3.97 -10.69 -13.85
N ASP A 282 -3.33 -11.64 -13.14
CA ASP A 282 -1.92 -11.52 -12.75
C ASP A 282 -1.01 -11.59 -13.97
N ILE A 283 -1.36 -12.46 -14.94
CA ILE A 283 -0.63 -12.55 -16.19
C ILE A 283 -0.73 -11.20 -16.94
N ILE A 284 -1.93 -10.70 -17.22
CA ILE A 284 -2.09 -9.41 -17.93
C ILE A 284 -1.39 -8.27 -17.20
N THR A 285 -1.49 -8.20 -15.86
CA THR A 285 -0.86 -7.14 -15.08
C THR A 285 0.66 -7.21 -15.18
N THR A 286 1.23 -8.41 -15.18
CA THR A 286 2.68 -8.64 -15.39
C THR A 286 3.09 -8.22 -16.79
N PHE A 287 2.33 -8.59 -17.82
CA PHE A 287 2.57 -8.16 -19.20
C PHE A 287 2.52 -6.64 -19.36
N PHE A 288 1.54 -5.98 -18.75
CA PHE A 288 1.42 -4.52 -18.78
C PHE A 288 2.65 -3.85 -18.14
N ARG A 289 3.11 -4.37 -17.00
CA ARG A 289 4.35 -3.90 -16.35
C ARG A 289 5.57 -4.11 -17.24
N MET A 290 5.70 -5.29 -17.87
CA MET A 290 6.84 -5.59 -18.72
C MET A 290 6.89 -4.72 -19.97
N VAL A 291 5.78 -4.56 -20.70
CA VAL A 291 5.75 -3.70 -21.90
C VAL A 291 6.07 -2.24 -21.54
N ARG A 292 5.63 -1.76 -20.37
CA ARG A 292 5.93 -0.40 -19.91
C ARG A 292 7.43 -0.19 -19.66
N SER A 293 8.12 -1.17 -19.09
CA SER A 293 9.55 -1.10 -18.75
C SER A 293 10.48 -1.56 -19.88
N TYR A 294 9.96 -2.19 -20.93
CA TYR A 294 10.77 -2.78 -21.99
C TYR A 294 11.18 -1.73 -23.04
N ASN A 295 12.39 -1.19 -22.85
CA ASN A 295 12.95 -0.12 -23.68
C ASN A 295 13.42 -0.56 -25.07
N ALA A 296 13.55 -1.87 -25.34
CA ALA A 296 14.03 -2.35 -26.63
C ALA A 296 12.97 -2.31 -27.76
N LEU A 297 11.69 -2.07 -27.43
CA LEU A 297 10.64 -1.84 -28.42
C LEU A 297 10.61 -0.38 -28.87
N ASP A 298 10.31 -0.16 -30.15
CA ASP A 298 9.92 1.15 -30.68
C ASP A 298 8.80 1.77 -29.83
N GLU A 299 8.88 3.08 -29.56
CA GLU A 299 7.94 3.77 -28.67
C GLU A 299 6.50 3.71 -29.23
N GLY A 300 6.34 3.85 -30.54
CA GLY A 300 5.03 3.72 -31.16
C GLY A 300 4.46 2.30 -31.02
N LEU A 301 5.30 1.27 -31.22
CA LEU A 301 4.88 -0.14 -31.09
C LEU A 301 4.50 -0.46 -29.64
N ARG A 302 5.27 0.09 -28.69
CA ARG A 302 5.02 -0.05 -27.25
C ARG A 302 3.66 0.54 -26.85
N LEU A 303 3.30 1.71 -27.37
CA LEU A 303 2.01 2.34 -27.11
C LEU A 303 0.85 1.52 -27.69
N ASP A 304 1.00 0.99 -28.91
CA ASP A 304 -0.01 0.12 -29.52
C ASP A 304 -0.19 -1.19 -28.73
N TYR A 305 0.91 -1.76 -28.22
CA TYR A 305 0.87 -2.94 -27.36
C TYR A 305 0.16 -2.65 -26.03
N LEU A 306 0.48 -1.53 -25.38
CA LEU A 306 -0.20 -1.13 -24.14
C LEU A 306 -1.70 -0.92 -24.35
N LYS A 307 -2.11 -0.39 -25.50
CA LYS A 307 -3.52 -0.23 -25.87
C LYS A 307 -4.24 -1.58 -25.95
N GLU A 308 -3.69 -2.55 -26.67
CA GLU A 308 -4.32 -3.88 -26.80
C GLU A 308 -4.31 -4.69 -25.50
N ILE A 309 -3.24 -4.59 -24.72
CA ILE A 309 -3.18 -5.19 -23.38
C ILE A 309 -4.23 -4.54 -22.48
N GLY A 310 -4.38 -3.22 -22.51
CA GLY A 310 -5.40 -2.49 -21.76
C GLY A 310 -6.84 -2.89 -22.14
N LEU A 311 -7.13 -3.03 -23.43
CA LEU A 311 -8.44 -3.50 -23.91
C LEU A 311 -8.73 -4.93 -23.45
N THR A 312 -7.71 -5.80 -23.46
CA THR A 312 -7.86 -7.18 -22.97
C THR A 312 -8.05 -7.18 -21.46
N HIS A 313 -7.31 -6.37 -20.71
CA HIS A 313 -7.46 -6.21 -19.28
C HIS A 313 -8.89 -5.84 -18.89
N MET A 314 -9.50 -4.88 -19.60
CA MET A 314 -10.90 -4.50 -19.36
C MET A 314 -11.85 -5.68 -19.58
N ARG A 315 -11.68 -6.47 -20.66
CA ARG A 315 -12.52 -7.66 -20.91
C ARG A 315 -12.39 -8.72 -19.82
N ILE A 316 -11.19 -8.90 -19.28
CA ILE A 316 -10.92 -9.83 -18.16
C ILE A 316 -11.61 -9.33 -16.89
N LEU A 317 -11.57 -8.02 -16.62
CA LEU A 317 -12.28 -7.40 -15.49
C LEU A 317 -13.80 -7.50 -15.61
N ASP A 318 -14.35 -7.48 -16.84
CA ASP A 318 -15.77 -7.73 -17.12
C ASP A 318 -16.17 -9.21 -16.90
N GLY A 319 -15.22 -10.09 -16.55
CA GLY A 319 -15.45 -11.49 -16.21
C GLY A 319 -15.00 -12.50 -17.27
N HIS A 320 -14.45 -12.07 -18.40
CA HIS A 320 -14.02 -12.97 -19.48
C HIS A 320 -12.57 -13.45 -19.25
N GLN A 321 -12.35 -14.32 -18.27
CA GLN A 321 -11.01 -14.76 -17.84
C GLN A 321 -10.50 -16.02 -18.58
N SER A 322 -10.97 -16.27 -19.80
CA SER A 322 -10.60 -17.47 -20.54
C SER A 322 -9.24 -17.35 -21.21
N ILE A 323 -8.57 -18.49 -21.40
CA ILE A 323 -7.34 -18.60 -22.17
C ILE A 323 -7.48 -18.01 -23.58
N LEU A 324 -8.67 -18.12 -24.18
CA LEU A 324 -8.99 -17.55 -25.48
C LEU A 324 -8.79 -16.03 -25.54
N GLN A 325 -9.08 -15.30 -24.45
CA GLN A 325 -8.83 -13.85 -24.41
C GLN A 325 -7.34 -13.54 -24.38
N LEU A 326 -6.53 -14.36 -23.70
CA LEU A 326 -5.08 -14.22 -23.60
C LEU A 326 -4.41 -14.58 -24.94
N SER A 327 -4.76 -15.72 -25.54
CA SER A 327 -4.26 -16.09 -26.88
C SER A 327 -4.71 -15.09 -27.94
N GLY A 328 -5.95 -14.59 -27.84
CA GLY A 328 -6.46 -13.52 -28.71
C GLY A 328 -5.76 -12.17 -28.50
N MET A 329 -5.21 -11.90 -27.32
CA MET A 329 -4.34 -10.74 -27.09
C MET A 329 -3.00 -10.92 -27.80
N VAL A 330 -2.34 -12.06 -27.61
CA VAL A 330 -1.06 -12.39 -28.27
C VAL A 330 -1.19 -12.28 -29.80
N ALA A 331 -2.27 -12.83 -30.38
CA ALA A 331 -2.54 -12.72 -31.81
C ALA A 331 -2.67 -11.26 -32.31
N ARG A 332 -3.34 -10.40 -31.53
CA ARG A 332 -3.47 -8.97 -31.85
C ARG A 332 -2.13 -8.24 -31.77
N LEU A 333 -1.30 -8.56 -30.79
CA LEU A 333 0.06 -7.99 -30.68
C LEU A 333 0.95 -8.36 -31.86
N CYS A 334 0.91 -9.63 -32.31
CA CYS A 334 1.61 -10.09 -33.52
C CYS A 334 1.12 -9.34 -34.77
N ASN A 335 -0.20 -9.14 -34.90
CA ASN A 335 -0.78 -8.44 -36.05
C ASN A 335 -0.34 -6.96 -36.12
N ILE A 336 -0.22 -6.30 -34.97
CA ILE A 336 0.30 -4.92 -34.91
C ILE A 336 1.76 -4.90 -35.37
N ALA A 337 2.61 -5.82 -34.87
CA ALA A 337 4.00 -5.92 -35.31
C ALA A 337 4.12 -6.20 -36.82
N LEU A 338 3.24 -7.04 -37.38
CA LEU A 338 3.15 -7.28 -38.83
C LEU A 338 2.85 -6.00 -39.60
N SER A 339 1.80 -5.26 -39.20
CA SER A 339 1.39 -4.04 -39.90
C SER A 339 2.49 -2.97 -39.91
N LYS A 340 3.27 -2.85 -38.83
CA LYS A 340 4.41 -1.92 -38.77
C LYS A 340 5.61 -2.35 -39.59
N LYS A 341 5.87 -3.66 -39.76
CA LYS A 341 6.94 -4.16 -40.63
C LYS A 341 6.63 -3.97 -42.13
N GLN A 342 5.36 -3.82 -42.47
CA GLN A 342 4.89 -3.63 -43.85
C GLN A 342 4.81 -2.16 -44.28
N GLN A 343 4.90 -1.21 -43.33
CA GLN A 343 4.95 0.24 -43.57
C GLN A 343 6.39 0.74 -43.67
#